data_AF-A0A166QPX0-F1
#
_entry.id   AF-A0A166QPX0-F1
#
_cell.length_a   1.000
_cell.length_b   1.000
_cell.length_c   1.000
_cell.angle_alpha   90.00
_cell.angle_beta   90.00
_cell.angle_gamma   90.00
#
_symmetry.space_group_name_H-M   'P 1'
#
loop_
_entity.id
_entity.type
_entity.pdbx_description
1 polymer ?
#
loop_
_entity_poly.entity_id
_entity_poly.type
_entity_poly.pdbx_seq_one_letter_code
_entity_poly.pdbx_strand_id
1 'polypeptide(L)'
;MSSTIQKAEHSLIGWNLIYRLLVLVLLINGAIFLLYCFTQYTSALQWVYGDSRFAMWGAIGAQLLLTLALSVAYTKAHFYYAVVQTLQGDAESQD
;
A
#
# COMPACT_ATOMS: atom_id res chain seq x y z
N MET A 1 -10.00 26.72 -13.11
CA MET A 1 -9.88 25.50 -12.27
C MET A 1 -9.45 25.94 -10.86
N SER A 2 -10.30 25.72 -9.85
CA SER A 2 -10.06 26.21 -8.48
C SER A 2 -8.83 25.55 -7.85
N SER A 3 -8.02 26.31 -7.10
CA SER A 3 -6.80 25.82 -6.43
C SER A 3 -7.06 24.65 -5.47
N THR A 4 -8.29 24.50 -5.01
CA THR A 4 -8.76 23.38 -4.18
C THR A 4 -8.81 22.06 -4.97
N ILE A 5 -9.23 22.09 -6.23
CA ILE A 5 -9.34 20.91 -7.10
C ILE A 5 -7.94 20.37 -7.41
N GLN A 6 -7.02 21.25 -7.82
CA GLN A 6 -5.62 20.88 -8.09
C GLN A 6 -4.90 20.27 -6.88
N LYS A 7 -5.18 20.76 -5.66
CA LYS A 7 -4.62 20.18 -4.43
C LYS A 7 -5.18 18.80 -4.12
N ALA A 8 -6.47 18.59 -4.35
CA ALA A 8 -7.13 17.30 -4.16
C ALA A 8 -6.64 16.26 -5.19
N GLU A 9 -6.48 16.64 -6.45
CA GLU A 9 -5.92 15.78 -7.51
C GLU A 9 -4.47 15.37 -7.22
N HIS A 10 -3.60 16.30 -6.84
CA HIS A 10 -2.23 15.96 -6.46
C HIS A 10 -2.17 15.00 -5.27
N SER A 11 -3.02 15.23 -4.27
CA SER A 11 -3.12 14.36 -3.10
C SER A 11 -3.59 12.96 -3.50
N LEU A 12 -4.56 12.86 -4.40
CA LEU A 12 -5.03 11.59 -4.96
C LEU A 12 -3.91 10.83 -5.68
N ILE A 13 -3.15 11.51 -6.55
CA ILE A 13 -2.03 10.89 -7.28
C ILE A 13 -0.99 10.35 -6.30
N GLY A 14 -0.63 11.15 -5.28
CA GLY A 14 0.32 10.74 -4.25
C GLY A 14 -0.15 9.50 -3.48
N TRP A 15 -1.38 9.50 -2.97
CA TRP A 15 -1.93 8.37 -2.22
C TRP A 15 -2.11 7.11 -3.08
N ASN A 16 -2.49 7.26 -4.35
CA ASN A 16 -2.60 6.14 -5.28
C ASN A 16 -1.23 5.53 -5.61
N LEU A 17 -0.19 6.35 -5.77
CA LEU A 17 1.18 5.87 -5.95
C LEU A 17 1.67 5.09 -4.72
N ILE A 18 1.47 5.65 -3.52
CA ILE A 18 1.81 5.00 -2.24
C ILE A 18 1.06 3.67 -2.11
N TYR A 19 -0.23 3.66 -2.40
CA TYR A 19 -1.05 2.45 -2.39
C TYR A 19 -0.48 1.37 -3.33
N ARG A 20 -0.19 1.72 -4.58
CA ARG A 20 0.39 0.78 -5.57
C ARG A 20 1.75 0.23 -5.14
N LEU A 21 2.61 1.08 -4.59
CA LEU A 21 3.91 0.67 -4.06
C LEU A 21 3.75 -0.30 -2.88
N LEU A 22 2.84 0.00 -1.94
CA LEU A 22 2.55 -0.88 -0.81
C LEU A 22 1.98 -2.23 -1.25
N VAL A 23 1.08 -2.25 -2.23
CA VAL A 23 0.58 -3.52 -2.82
C VAL A 23 1.73 -4.34 -3.39
N LEU A 24 2.60 -3.71 -4.19
CA LEU A 24 3.73 -4.40 -4.81
C LEU A 24 4.69 -4.96 -3.75
N VAL A 25 5.01 -4.18 -2.71
CA VAL A 25 5.85 -4.62 -1.59
C VAL A 25 5.21 -5.80 -0.84
N LEU A 26 3.90 -5.75 -0.57
CA LEU A 26 3.18 -6.85 0.10
C LEU A 26 3.16 -8.12 -0.75
N LEU A 27 2.95 -8.01 -2.06
CA LEU A 27 2.97 -9.14 -2.98
C LEU A 27 4.35 -9.78 -3.07
N ILE A 28 5.41 -8.97 -3.18
CA ILE A 28 6.80 -9.46 -3.19
C ILE A 28 7.13 -10.15 -1.86
N ASN A 29 6.80 -9.54 -0.73
CA ASN A 29 7.02 -10.15 0.58
C ASN A 29 6.23 -11.46 0.73
N GLY A 30 4.98 -11.50 0.28
CA GLY A 30 4.16 -12.71 0.28
C GLY A 30 4.76 -13.82 -0.60
N ALA A 31 5.24 -13.48 -1.79
CA ALA A 31 5.89 -14.41 -2.70
C ALA A 31 7.20 -14.96 -2.12
N ILE A 32 8.03 -14.11 -1.52
CA ILE A 32 9.29 -14.50 -0.86
C ILE A 32 9.01 -15.40 0.35
N PHE A 33 7.98 -15.09 1.14
CA PHE A 33 7.56 -15.90 2.27
C PHE A 33 7.07 -17.29 1.84
N LEU A 34 6.23 -17.35 0.78
CA LEU A 34 5.82 -18.63 0.20
C LEU A 34 7.03 -19.39 -0.33
N LEU A 35 7.96 -18.72 -1.01
CA LEU A 35 9.21 -19.33 -1.45
C LEU A 35 9.96 -19.95 -0.28
N TYR A 36 10.09 -19.24 0.86
CA TYR A 36 10.69 -19.77 2.08
C TYR A 36 9.98 -21.01 2.62
N CYS A 37 8.65 -21.03 2.63
CA CYS A 37 7.87 -22.16 3.13
C CYS A 37 7.97 -23.42 2.25
N PHE A 38 8.17 -23.28 0.94
CA PHE A 38 8.11 -24.39 -0.01
C PHE A 38 9.46 -24.76 -0.65
N THR A 39 10.50 -23.93 -0.50
CA THR A 39 11.84 -24.23 -1.01
C THR A 39 12.71 -24.94 0.03
N GLN A 40 13.55 -25.86 -0.43
CA GLN A 40 14.62 -26.44 0.40
C GLN A 40 15.85 -25.52 0.49
N TYR A 41 15.97 -24.56 -0.42
CA TYR A 41 17.07 -23.58 -0.44
C TYR A 41 16.77 -22.38 0.45
N THR A 42 16.81 -22.59 1.77
CA THR A 42 16.47 -21.56 2.76
C THR A 42 17.63 -20.62 3.09
N SER A 43 18.87 -20.88 2.62
CA SER A 43 20.09 -20.17 3.05
C SER A 43 20.04 -18.64 2.87
N ALA A 44 19.52 -18.15 1.74
CA ALA A 44 19.40 -16.72 1.49
C ALA A 44 18.26 -16.08 2.31
N LEU A 45 17.26 -16.87 2.67
CA LEU A 45 16.04 -16.43 3.34
C LEU A 45 16.15 -16.52 4.86
N GLN A 46 17.07 -17.34 5.39
CA GLN A 46 17.46 -17.39 6.81
C GLN A 46 18.00 -16.04 7.31
N TRP A 47 18.60 -15.23 6.44
CA TRP A 47 19.01 -13.86 6.79
C TRP A 47 17.81 -12.94 7.12
N VAL A 48 16.65 -13.21 6.52
CA VAL A 48 15.45 -12.38 6.63
C VAL A 48 14.46 -12.94 7.65
N TYR A 49 14.27 -14.26 7.68
CA TYR A 49 13.30 -14.95 8.54
C TYR A 49 13.93 -15.64 9.75
N GLY A 50 15.27 -15.67 9.82
CA GLY A 50 16.06 -16.30 10.88
C GLY A 50 16.10 -17.83 10.82
N ASP A 51 16.98 -18.40 11.64
CA ASP A 51 17.13 -19.85 11.81
C ASP A 51 16.11 -20.48 12.76
N SER A 52 15.41 -19.66 13.55
CA SER A 52 14.41 -20.14 14.51
C SER A 52 13.00 -19.75 14.10
N ARG A 53 12.03 -20.62 14.40
CA ARG A 53 10.59 -20.32 14.21
C ARG A 53 10.14 -19.05 14.95
N PHE A 54 10.89 -18.61 15.95
CA PHE A 54 10.63 -17.37 16.68
C PHE A 54 11.03 -16.11 15.89
N ALA A 55 12.04 -16.18 15.03
CA ALA A 55 12.48 -15.05 14.21
C ALA A 55 11.50 -14.68 13.08
N MET A 56 10.69 -15.63 12.60
CA MET A 56 9.61 -15.39 11.64
C MET A 56 8.56 -14.39 12.13
N TRP A 57 8.33 -14.29 13.43
CA TRP A 57 7.33 -13.37 13.99
C TRP A 57 7.66 -11.89 13.74
N GLY A 58 8.94 -11.54 13.62
CA GLY A 58 9.35 -10.19 13.25
C GLY A 58 8.86 -9.81 11.85
N ALA A 59 9.02 -10.73 10.89
CA ALA A 59 8.54 -10.54 9.53
C ALA A 59 7.00 -10.50 9.45
N ILE A 60 6.31 -11.35 10.22
CA ILE A 60 4.84 -11.32 10.33
C ILE A 60 4.38 -9.97 10.91
N GLY A 61 5.05 -9.47 11.96
CA GLY A 61 4.76 -8.17 12.55
C GLY A 61 4.95 -7.01 11.56
N ALA A 62 6.05 -7.01 10.81
CA ALA A 62 6.29 -6.03 9.75
C ALA A 62 5.22 -6.09 8.65
N GLN A 63 4.79 -7.30 8.25
CA GLN A 63 3.73 -7.51 7.27
C GLN A 63 2.38 -6.93 7.74
N LEU A 64 2.05 -7.08 9.04
CA LEU A 64 0.84 -6.49 9.61
C LEU A 64 0.87 -4.96 9.57
N LEU A 65 2.01 -4.34 9.89
CA LEU A 65 2.17 -2.88 9.80
C LEU A 65 2.04 -2.38 8.36
N LEU A 66 2.63 -3.09 7.39
CA LEU A 66 2.48 -2.78 5.97
C LEU A 66 1.03 -2.92 5.51
N THR A 67 0.32 -3.93 5.99
CA THR A 67 -1.11 -4.15 5.69
C THR A 67 -1.97 -3.01 6.28
N LEU A 68 -1.66 -2.56 7.49
CA LEU A 68 -2.32 -1.41 8.10
C LEU A 68 -2.06 -0.13 7.29
N ALA A 69 -0.81 0.11 6.90
CA ALA A 69 -0.45 1.24 6.05
C ALA A 69 -1.17 1.20 4.69
N LEU A 70 -1.30 0.01 4.09
CA LEU A 70 -2.05 -0.19 2.86
C LEU A 70 -3.54 0.18 3.03
N SER A 71 -4.16 -0.26 4.13
CA SER A 71 -5.56 0.07 4.43
C SER A 71 -5.78 1.58 4.57
N VAL A 72 -4.87 2.27 5.26
CA VAL A 72 -4.91 3.74 5.38
C VAL A 72 -4.74 4.41 4.01
N ALA A 73 -3.75 3.97 3.22
CA ALA A 73 -3.50 4.52 1.89
C ALA A 73 -4.70 4.31 0.95
N TYR A 74 -5.32 3.12 0.96
CA TYR A 74 -6.54 2.82 0.21
C TYR A 74 -7.69 3.75 0.60
N THR A 75 -7.92 3.91 1.90
CA THR A 75 -8.98 4.76 2.44
C THR A 75 -8.77 6.22 2.04
N LYS A 76 -7.54 6.74 2.14
CA LYS A 76 -7.21 8.10 1.73
C LYS A 76 -7.38 8.28 0.21
N ALA A 77 -6.89 7.34 -0.60
CA ALA A 77 -7.03 7.41 -2.06
C ALA A 77 -8.50 7.46 -2.50
N HIS A 78 -9.36 6.62 -1.92
CA HIS A 78 -10.80 6.62 -2.24
C HIS A 78 -11.51 7.89 -1.74
N PHE A 79 -11.14 8.39 -0.56
CA PHE A 79 -11.68 9.65 -0.06
C PHE A 79 -11.35 10.82 -1.00
N TYR A 80 -10.09 10.97 -1.42
CA TYR A 80 -9.72 12.03 -2.35
C TYR A 80 -10.34 11.85 -3.74
N TYR A 81 -10.59 10.61 -4.17
CA TYR A 81 -11.29 10.35 -5.42
C TYR A 81 -12.72 10.87 -5.39
N ALA A 82 -13.46 10.56 -4.31
CA ALA A 82 -14.82 11.06 -4.11
C ALA A 82 -14.86 12.60 -4.05
N VAL A 83 -13.90 13.22 -3.34
CA VAL A 83 -13.82 14.69 -3.22
C VAL A 83 -13.54 15.35 -4.58
N VAL A 84 -12.64 14.79 -5.39
CA VAL A 84 -12.37 15.33 -6.73
C VAL A 84 -13.62 15.22 -7.60
N GLN A 85 -14.32 14.08 -7.56
CA GLN A 85 -15.52 13.85 -8.34
C GLN A 85 -16.67 14.81 -7.96
N THR A 86 -16.87 15.07 -6.67
CA THR A 86 -17.89 16.05 -6.22
C THR A 86 -17.52 17.47 -6.65
N LEU A 87 -16.26 17.87 -6.49
CA LEU A 87 -15.82 19.23 -6.85
C LEU A 87 -15.86 19.48 -8.36
N GLN A 88 -15.63 18.45 -9.18
CA GLN A 88 -15.76 18.54 -10.63
C GLN A 88 -17.24 18.62 -11.06
N GLY A 89 -18.12 17.80 -10.46
CA GLY A 89 -19.56 17.85 -10.75
C GLY A 89 -20.23 19.17 -10.33
N ASP A 90 -19.83 19.74 -9.19
CA ASP A 90 -20.32 21.04 -8.75
C ASP A 90 -19.88 22.16 -9.69
N ALA A 91 -18.66 22.09 -10.23
CA ALA A 91 -18.15 23.07 -11.19
C ALA A 91 -18.89 23.02 -12.54
N GLU A 92 -19.21 21.82 -13.04
CA GLU A 92 -19.99 21.65 -14.28
C GLU A 92 -21.47 22.08 -14.12
N SER A 93 -22.01 22.05 -12.91
CA SER A 93 -23.40 22.48 -12.63
C SER A 93 -23.59 24.00 -12.53
N GLN A 94 -22.49 24.77 -12.44
CA GLN A 94 -22.51 26.23 -12.30
C GLN A 94 -22.24 26.99 -13.61
N ASP A 95 -21.83 26.28 -14.66
CA ASP A 95 -21.68 26.78 -16.04
C ASP A 95 -22.95 26.52 -16.87
#